data_AF-A0A7S2LNM2-F1
#
_entry.id   AF-A0A7S2LNM2-F1
#
_cell.length_a   1.000
_cell.length_b   1.000
_cell.length_c   1.000
_cell.angle_alpha   90.00
_cell.angle_beta   90.00
_cell.angle_gamma   90.00
#
_symmetry.space_group_name_H-M   'P 1'
#
loop_
_entity.id
_entity.type
_entity.pdbx_description
1 polymer ?
#
loop_
_entity_poly.entity_id
_entity_poly.type
_entity_poly.pdbx_seq_one_letter_code
_entity_poly.pdbx_strand_id
1 'polypeptide(L)'
;MRRFVQYKASSFQTLRFCDVSNNAIQNDATDIFGNIPPNIEQFIASNNQLYGSLPALLNDLPKLRQLNMSSNSLSGELPDFADSIFVLQELDLSNQTNGFTGSIPEDLSKFQSLKILNLAGNKLAGTVPPAIGNMAVLEVLDLSNNLLKSSIPAELGMLAGTLKRLGLANNTLSGKIPSQIGQLQGASVLLNGNMFRNSSTAPLSLCLEREVEDCDLANDTTLCPIERNALSAFYDSAKGAEWTNRTNWLDGDEYTSYCDWKGVTCDDMNRVTELNLSNNGLSGRLSNSIGNL
;
A
#
# COMPACT_ATOMS: atom_id res chain seq x y z
N MET A 1 7.48 32.41 26.72
CA MET A 1 7.98 31.10 27.18
C MET A 1 7.27 30.69 28.46
N ARG A 2 6.18 29.92 28.37
CA ARG A 2 5.66 29.21 29.53
C ARG A 2 6.39 27.87 29.57
N ARG A 3 7.28 27.69 30.56
CA ARG A 3 7.91 26.40 30.82
C ARG A 3 6.79 25.44 31.20
N PHE A 4 6.59 24.38 30.42
CA PHE A 4 5.82 23.23 30.88
C PHE A 4 6.49 22.73 32.15
N VAL A 5 5.74 22.71 33.26
CA VAL A 5 6.23 22.16 34.52
C VAL A 5 6.46 20.67 34.28
N GLN A 6 7.71 20.21 34.45
CA GLN A 6 8.02 18.79 34.54
C GLN A 6 7.33 18.23 35.79
N TYR A 7 6.09 17.76 35.64
CA TYR A 7 5.46 16.93 36.64
C TYR A 7 5.99 15.52 36.46
N LYS A 8 6.78 15.03 37.43
CA LYS A 8 7.15 13.62 37.51
C LYS A 8 5.87 12.78 37.40
N ALA A 9 5.79 11.95 36.38
CA ALA A 9 4.63 11.12 36.01
C ALA A 9 4.20 10.09 37.09
N SER A 10 4.86 10.03 38.24
CA SER A 10 4.64 9.03 39.28
C SER A 10 3.28 9.09 39.99
N SER A 11 2.43 10.09 39.71
CA SER A 11 1.07 10.20 40.29
C SER A 11 -0.08 9.97 39.29
N PHE A 12 0.19 9.78 37.99
CA PHE A 12 -0.85 9.65 36.96
C PHE A 12 -0.97 8.23 36.42
N GLN A 13 -1.23 7.27 37.30
CA GLN A 13 -1.49 5.88 36.88
C GLN A 13 -2.87 5.69 36.22
N THR A 14 -3.69 6.74 36.09
CA THR A 14 -5.07 6.63 35.58
C THR A 14 -5.24 7.08 34.13
N LEU A 15 -4.27 7.79 33.54
CA LEU A 15 -4.41 8.32 32.20
C LEU A 15 -4.34 7.18 31.17
N ARG A 16 -5.41 7.01 30.41
CA ARG A 16 -5.57 5.98 29.37
C ARG A 16 -5.73 6.58 27.98
N PHE A 17 -6.27 7.79 27.89
CA PHE A 17 -6.48 8.51 26.64
C PHE A 17 -5.86 9.89 26.77
N CYS A 18 -5.01 10.26 25.81
CA CYS A 18 -4.41 11.57 25.72
C CYS A 18 -4.47 12.04 24.26
N ASP A 19 -5.23 13.09 24.02
CA ASP A 19 -5.29 13.77 22.73
C ASP A 19 -4.86 15.23 22.92
N VAL A 20 -3.76 15.57 22.28
CA VAL A 20 -3.16 16.91 22.25
C VAL A 20 -2.96 17.38 20.80
N SER A 21 -3.70 16.79 19.86
CA SER A 21 -3.60 17.10 18.44
C SER A 21 -3.94 18.55 18.10
N ASN A 22 -3.45 19.04 16.96
CA ASN A 22 -3.76 20.38 16.42
C ASN A 22 -3.35 21.53 17.36
N ASN A 23 -2.11 21.45 17.85
CA ASN A 23 -1.53 22.44 18.76
C ASN A 23 -0.13 22.88 18.25
N ALA A 24 0.56 23.69 19.06
CA ALA A 24 1.92 24.16 18.78
C ALA A 24 2.94 23.58 19.79
N ILE A 25 2.78 22.31 20.18
CA ILE A 25 3.68 21.66 21.14
C ILE A 25 5.03 21.42 20.45
N GLN A 26 6.11 21.85 21.10
CA GLN A 26 7.48 21.79 20.61
C GLN A 26 8.37 21.03 21.59
N ASN A 27 8.14 19.73 21.72
CA ASN A 27 8.90 18.86 22.62
C ASN A 27 9.61 17.78 21.83
N ASP A 28 10.76 17.35 22.34
CA ASP A 28 11.44 16.15 21.84
C ASP A 28 10.58 14.92 22.13
N ALA A 29 10.43 14.05 21.14
CA ALA A 29 9.68 12.80 21.28
C ALA A 29 10.25 11.92 22.41
N THR A 30 11.57 11.86 22.56
CA THR A 30 12.25 11.07 23.62
C THR A 30 11.81 11.54 25.01
N ASP A 31 11.72 12.86 25.21
CA ASP A 31 11.27 13.45 26.46
C ASP A 31 9.80 13.13 26.74
N ILE A 32 8.96 13.11 25.69
CA ILE A 32 7.54 12.76 25.82
C ILE A 32 7.41 11.30 26.27
N PHE A 33 8.00 10.35 25.55
CA PHE A 33 7.88 8.93 25.87
C PHE A 33 8.55 8.57 27.21
N GLY A 34 9.59 9.29 27.63
CA GLY A 34 10.16 9.14 28.96
C GLY A 34 9.24 9.56 30.12
N ASN A 35 8.15 10.29 29.84
CA ASN A 35 7.21 10.79 30.84
C ASN A 35 5.76 10.32 30.62
N ILE A 36 5.45 9.61 29.54
CA ILE A 36 4.11 9.07 29.30
C ILE A 36 3.83 7.94 30.31
N PRO A 37 2.64 7.92 30.95
CA PRO A 37 2.29 6.86 31.90
C PRO A 37 2.06 5.52 31.19
N PRO A 38 2.49 4.39 31.79
CA PRO A 38 2.43 3.06 31.16
C PRO A 38 1.01 2.51 30.96
N ASN A 39 0.00 3.14 31.58
CA ASN A 39 -1.41 2.77 31.41
C ASN A 39 -2.08 3.44 30.20
N ILE A 40 -1.34 4.25 29.43
CA ILE A 40 -1.86 4.87 28.22
C ILE A 40 -2.31 3.80 27.22
N GLU A 41 -3.48 4.01 26.64
CA GLU A 41 -4.09 3.16 25.62
C GLU A 41 -4.16 3.88 24.27
N GLN A 42 -4.32 5.21 24.29
CA GLN A 42 -4.35 6.03 23.08
C GLN A 42 -3.55 7.31 23.32
N PHE A 43 -2.58 7.57 22.44
CA PHE A 43 -1.81 8.79 22.42
C PHE A 43 -1.90 9.43 21.04
N ILE A 44 -2.61 10.56 20.96
CA ILE A 44 -2.88 11.31 19.74
C ILE A 44 -2.21 12.67 19.89
N ALA A 45 -1.14 12.91 19.14
CA ALA A 45 -0.35 14.13 19.18
C ALA A 45 -0.09 14.69 17.77
N SER A 46 -0.99 14.39 16.83
CA SER A 46 -0.88 14.83 15.44
C SER A 46 -0.99 16.35 15.28
N ASN A 47 -0.48 16.88 14.16
CA ASN A 47 -0.52 18.32 13.86
C ASN A 47 0.07 19.17 15.00
N ASN A 48 1.34 18.92 15.32
CA ASN A 48 2.13 19.66 16.30
C ASN A 48 3.51 19.99 15.71
N GLN A 49 4.45 20.43 16.56
CA GLN A 49 5.83 20.72 16.20
C GLN A 49 6.80 19.82 17.00
N LEU A 50 6.38 18.58 17.28
CA LEU A 50 7.21 17.58 17.96
C LEU A 50 8.40 17.22 17.07
N TYR A 51 9.57 17.05 17.67
CA TYR A 51 10.80 16.77 16.93
C TYR A 51 11.64 15.68 17.61
N GLY A 52 12.80 15.37 17.05
CA GLY A 52 13.67 14.29 17.54
C GLY A 52 13.27 12.94 16.97
N SER A 53 13.79 11.86 17.56
CA SER A 53 13.56 10.49 17.11
C SER A 53 12.55 9.76 17.99
N LEU A 54 11.85 8.79 17.39
CA LEU A 54 11.06 7.83 18.14
C LEU A 54 11.99 6.93 18.98
N PRO A 55 11.82 6.87 20.31
CA PRO A 55 12.63 5.98 21.13
C PRO A 55 12.16 4.52 21.01
N ALA A 56 13.07 3.57 21.26
CA ALA A 56 12.74 2.15 21.39
C ALA A 56 11.81 1.82 22.58
N LEU A 57 11.54 2.80 23.45
CA LEU A 57 10.73 2.70 24.67
C LEU A 57 9.22 2.48 24.42
N LEU A 58 8.76 2.27 23.18
CA LEU A 58 7.39 1.83 22.94
C LEU A 58 7.06 0.51 23.68
N ASN A 59 8.08 -0.29 24.00
CA ASN A 59 7.98 -1.49 24.83
C ASN A 59 7.44 -1.21 26.25
N ASP A 60 7.63 0.00 26.77
CA ASP A 60 7.22 0.38 28.12
C ASP A 60 5.75 0.82 28.19
N LEU A 61 5.04 0.78 27.06
CA LEU A 61 3.63 1.15 26.94
C LEU A 61 2.77 -0.09 26.59
N PRO A 62 2.66 -1.09 27.47
CA PRO A 62 2.08 -2.41 27.16
C PRO A 62 0.58 -2.40 26.87
N LYS A 63 -0.08 -1.25 27.06
CA LYS A 63 -1.51 -1.06 26.82
C LYS A 63 -1.80 -0.17 25.60
N LEU A 64 -0.78 0.37 24.94
CA LEU A 64 -0.94 1.31 23.84
C LEU A 64 -1.56 0.62 22.63
N ARG A 65 -2.78 1.02 22.28
CA ARG A 65 -3.56 0.53 21.13
C ARG A 65 -3.54 1.51 19.97
N GLN A 66 -3.37 2.80 20.22
CA GLN A 66 -3.32 3.81 19.17
C GLN A 66 -2.20 4.80 19.44
N LEU A 67 -1.32 4.96 18.46
CA LEU A 67 -0.30 5.99 18.43
C LEU A 67 -0.43 6.78 17.14
N ASN A 68 -0.87 8.03 17.25
CA ASN A 68 -0.90 8.96 16.13
C ASN A 68 0.02 10.16 16.41
N MET A 69 1.13 10.23 15.70
CA MET A 69 2.06 11.36 15.72
C MET A 69 2.30 11.94 14.32
N SER A 70 1.32 11.79 13.44
CA SER A 70 1.36 12.35 12.10
C SER A 70 1.50 13.88 12.12
N SER A 71 2.05 14.45 11.04
CA SER A 71 2.12 15.91 10.87
C SER A 71 2.88 16.62 12.01
N ASN A 72 4.11 16.15 12.26
CA ASN A 72 5.06 16.74 13.20
C ASN A 72 6.39 17.05 12.48
N SER A 73 7.49 17.21 13.21
CA SER A 73 8.85 17.36 12.68
C SER A 73 9.79 16.24 13.19
N LEU A 74 9.24 15.03 13.33
CA LEU A 74 9.98 13.86 13.79
C LEU A 74 11.01 13.41 12.75
N SER A 75 12.08 12.77 13.18
CA SER A 75 13.22 12.39 12.32
C SER A 75 13.92 11.14 12.84
N GLY A 76 14.98 10.71 12.16
CA GLY A 76 15.72 9.50 12.53
C GLY A 76 15.08 8.23 11.95
N GLU A 77 15.53 7.07 12.40
CA GLU A 77 15.01 5.78 11.95
C GLU A 77 13.79 5.36 12.77
N LEU A 78 12.99 4.45 12.21
CA LEU A 78 11.98 3.74 12.99
C LEU A 78 12.68 2.85 14.02
N PRO A 79 12.22 2.81 15.28
CA PRO A 79 12.84 1.97 16.29
C PRO A 79 12.70 0.48 15.95
N ASP A 80 13.60 -0.33 16.50
CA ASP A 80 13.42 -1.78 16.51
C ASP A 80 12.24 -2.15 17.43
N PHE A 81 11.33 -2.98 16.92
CA PHE A 81 10.13 -3.44 17.61
C PHE A 81 10.24 -4.88 18.11
N ALA A 82 11.43 -5.49 18.04
CA ALA A 82 11.64 -6.91 18.29
C ALA A 82 11.10 -7.39 19.65
N ASP A 83 11.19 -6.55 20.68
CA ASP A 83 10.81 -6.83 22.08
C ASP A 83 9.47 -6.19 22.51
N SER A 84 8.67 -5.63 21.58
CA SER A 84 7.43 -4.93 21.95
C SER A 84 6.30 -5.89 22.36
N ILE A 85 5.40 -5.43 23.25
CA ILE A 85 4.15 -6.14 23.56
C ILE A 85 3.07 -5.66 22.59
N PHE A 86 2.64 -6.55 21.71
CA PHE A 86 1.94 -6.20 20.48
C PHE A 86 0.42 -6.10 20.64
N VAL A 87 -0.06 -5.08 21.35
CA VAL A 87 -1.50 -4.72 21.40
C VAL A 87 -1.87 -3.53 20.53
N LEU A 88 -0.87 -2.91 19.89
CA LEU A 88 -1.06 -1.76 19.01
C LEU A 88 -1.97 -2.12 17.83
N GLN A 89 -2.94 -1.27 17.57
CA GLN A 89 -3.96 -1.40 16.53
C GLN A 89 -3.82 -0.33 15.46
N GLU A 90 -3.26 0.82 15.83
CA GLU A 90 -2.99 1.92 14.90
C GLU A 90 -1.64 2.54 15.19
N LEU A 91 -0.83 2.64 14.15
CA LEU A 91 0.41 3.41 14.11
C LEU A 91 0.34 4.37 12.93
N ASP A 92 0.22 5.67 13.23
CA ASP A 92 0.22 6.73 12.24
C ASP A 92 1.37 7.71 12.52
N LEU A 93 2.37 7.65 11.64
CA LEU A 93 3.56 8.51 11.64
C LEU A 93 3.64 9.34 10.35
N SER A 94 2.53 9.45 9.63
CA SER A 94 2.48 10.02 8.28
C SER A 94 2.65 11.54 8.26
N ASN A 95 2.76 12.08 7.03
CA ASN A 95 2.91 13.49 6.63
C ASN A 95 4.35 13.91 6.32
N GLN A 96 4.51 14.65 5.22
CA GLN A 96 5.75 15.20 4.66
C GLN A 96 6.55 16.10 5.60
N THR A 97 5.96 16.58 6.69
CA THR A 97 6.68 17.36 7.70
C THR A 97 7.50 16.47 8.64
N ASN A 98 7.14 15.19 8.80
CA ASN A 98 8.02 14.20 9.40
C ASN A 98 9.13 13.81 8.40
N GLY A 99 10.21 13.26 8.93
CA GLY A 99 11.42 12.96 8.19
C GLY A 99 12.05 11.64 8.61
N PHE A 100 11.24 10.62 8.89
CA PHE A 100 11.76 9.29 9.19
C PHE A 100 12.57 8.74 8.01
N THR A 101 13.76 8.22 8.29
CA THR A 101 14.74 7.68 7.33
C THR A 101 14.99 6.19 7.62
N GLY A 102 15.93 5.58 6.88
CA GLY A 102 16.28 4.17 7.06
C GLY A 102 15.25 3.23 6.44
N SER A 103 15.36 1.94 6.72
CA SER A 103 14.42 0.92 6.25
C SER A 103 13.22 0.75 7.17
N ILE A 104 12.12 0.22 6.63
CA ILE A 104 11.02 -0.29 7.45
C ILE A 104 11.52 -1.58 8.15
N PRO A 105 11.53 -1.66 9.48
CA PRO A 105 11.97 -2.86 10.20
C PRO A 105 11.10 -4.09 9.88
N GLU A 106 11.69 -5.28 9.75
CA GLU A 106 10.92 -6.51 9.52
C GLU A 106 10.03 -6.87 10.73
N ASP A 107 10.49 -6.52 11.93
CA ASP A 107 9.80 -6.77 13.20
C ASP A 107 8.47 -6.01 13.34
N LEU A 108 8.18 -5.02 12.48
CA LEU A 108 6.85 -4.40 12.40
C LEU A 108 5.74 -5.43 12.11
N SER A 109 6.08 -6.52 11.43
CA SER A 109 5.16 -7.64 11.19
C SER A 109 4.72 -8.37 12.46
N LYS A 110 5.43 -8.21 13.58
CA LYS A 110 5.05 -8.80 14.87
C LYS A 110 3.83 -8.13 15.51
N PHE A 111 3.41 -6.94 15.04
CA PHE A 111 2.18 -6.30 15.49
C PHE A 111 0.93 -6.98 14.91
N GLN A 112 0.62 -8.18 15.42
CA GLN A 112 -0.49 -9.03 14.95
C GLN A 112 -1.89 -8.46 15.25
N SER A 113 -1.98 -7.39 16.04
CA SER A 113 -3.23 -6.66 16.30
C SER A 113 -3.37 -5.39 15.44
N LEU A 114 -2.37 -5.04 14.64
CA LEU A 114 -2.32 -3.78 13.90
C LEU A 114 -3.29 -3.80 12.73
N LYS A 115 -4.19 -2.82 12.72
CA LYS A 115 -5.18 -2.60 11.66
C LYS A 115 -4.77 -1.46 10.74
N ILE A 116 -4.09 -0.45 11.26
CA ILE A 116 -3.67 0.73 10.49
C ILE A 116 -2.18 0.93 10.68
N LEU A 117 -1.44 0.85 9.57
CA LEU A 117 -0.04 1.25 9.47
C LEU A 117 0.07 2.35 8.43
N ASN A 118 0.25 3.58 8.87
CA ASN A 118 0.42 4.73 8.00
C ASN A 118 1.78 5.40 8.24
N LEU A 119 2.69 5.21 7.28
CA LEU A 119 4.04 5.78 7.26
C LEU A 119 4.23 6.73 6.06
N ALA A 120 3.14 7.12 5.41
CA ALA A 120 3.18 7.90 4.17
C ALA A 120 3.81 9.29 4.37
N GLY A 121 4.51 9.79 3.35
CA GLY A 121 5.13 11.13 3.40
C GLY A 121 6.36 11.20 4.28
N ASN A 122 7.22 10.19 4.27
CA ASN A 122 8.49 10.20 5.00
C ASN A 122 9.67 10.06 4.01
N LYS A 123 10.86 9.78 4.52
CA LYS A 123 12.09 9.52 3.72
C LYS A 123 12.55 8.07 3.91
N LEU A 124 11.62 7.15 4.16
CA LEU A 124 11.93 5.73 4.34
C LEU A 124 12.45 5.17 3.02
N ALA A 125 13.53 4.41 3.08
CA ALA A 125 14.21 3.81 1.95
C ALA A 125 14.30 2.30 2.09
N GLY A 126 14.96 1.63 1.14
CA GLY A 126 15.05 0.16 1.14
C GLY A 126 13.80 -0.48 0.53
N THR A 127 13.48 -1.71 0.93
CA THR A 127 12.38 -2.49 0.34
C THR A 127 11.16 -2.49 1.27
N VAL A 128 9.98 -2.78 0.71
CA VAL A 128 8.82 -3.16 1.54
C VAL A 128 9.12 -4.54 2.15
N PRO A 129 9.08 -4.71 3.48
CA PRO A 129 9.31 -6.01 4.11
C PRO A 129 8.23 -7.03 3.72
N PRO A 130 8.60 -8.21 3.15
CA PRO A 130 7.64 -9.26 2.82
C PRO A 130 6.82 -9.73 4.04
N ALA A 131 7.42 -9.69 5.22
CA ALA A 131 6.79 -10.11 6.47
C ALA A 131 5.51 -9.32 6.82
N ILE A 132 5.30 -8.12 6.25
CA ILE A 132 4.04 -7.36 6.40
C ILE A 132 2.84 -8.20 5.91
N GLY A 133 3.03 -9.08 4.92
CA GLY A 133 2.00 -10.02 4.46
C GLY A 133 1.44 -10.94 5.56
N ASN A 134 2.16 -11.13 6.67
CA ASN A 134 1.72 -11.94 7.81
C ASN A 134 0.84 -11.19 8.81
N MET A 135 0.55 -9.90 8.59
CA MET A 135 -0.26 -9.09 9.50
C MET A 135 -1.76 -9.29 9.20
N ALA A 136 -2.29 -10.46 9.55
CA ALA A 136 -3.57 -10.96 9.05
C ALA A 136 -4.79 -10.05 9.29
N VAL A 137 -4.73 -9.12 10.26
CA VAL A 137 -5.83 -8.19 10.57
C VAL A 137 -5.61 -6.77 10.02
N LEU A 138 -4.57 -6.56 9.21
CA LEU A 138 -4.23 -5.25 8.67
C LEU A 138 -5.29 -4.80 7.66
N GLU A 139 -5.86 -3.62 7.89
CA GLU A 139 -6.91 -3.03 7.06
C GLU A 139 -6.36 -1.90 6.19
N VAL A 140 -5.37 -1.15 6.69
CA VAL A 140 -4.74 -0.03 5.97
C VAL A 140 -3.23 -0.16 6.07
N LEU A 141 -2.57 -0.24 4.91
CA LEU A 141 -1.13 -0.10 4.75
C LEU A 141 -0.88 1.08 3.83
N ASP A 142 -0.37 2.20 4.33
CA ASP A 142 0.01 3.35 3.50
C ASP A 142 1.49 3.71 3.70
N LEU A 143 2.27 3.45 2.66
CA LEU A 143 3.70 3.74 2.55
C LEU A 143 3.98 4.75 1.43
N SER A 144 2.94 5.43 0.92
CA SER A 144 3.05 6.34 -0.21
C SER A 144 3.99 7.52 0.07
N ASN A 145 4.59 8.13 -0.95
CA ASN A 145 5.48 9.29 -0.80
C ASN A 145 6.67 8.99 0.13
N ASN A 146 7.44 7.95 -0.21
CA ASN A 146 8.69 7.57 0.43
C ASN A 146 9.78 7.34 -0.64
N LEU A 147 10.91 6.76 -0.26
CA LEU A 147 12.03 6.40 -1.13
C LEU A 147 12.18 4.87 -1.26
N LEU A 148 11.08 4.12 -1.10
CA LEU A 148 11.10 2.67 -1.19
C LEU A 148 11.43 2.22 -2.62
N LYS A 149 12.16 1.12 -2.76
CA LYS A 149 12.69 0.61 -4.03
C LYS A 149 12.49 -0.90 -4.14
N SER A 150 12.91 -1.45 -5.28
CA SER A 150 12.75 -2.87 -5.65
C SER A 150 11.29 -3.25 -5.97
N SER A 151 11.02 -4.54 -6.13
CA SER A 151 9.70 -5.10 -6.39
C SER A 151 8.76 -5.05 -5.19
N ILE A 152 7.46 -4.94 -5.46
CA ILE A 152 6.41 -5.20 -4.47
C ILE A 152 6.52 -6.68 -4.03
N PRO A 153 6.56 -7.00 -2.72
CA PRO A 153 6.52 -8.38 -2.25
C PRO A 153 5.19 -9.06 -2.60
N ALA A 154 5.25 -10.29 -3.12
CA ALA A 154 4.05 -11.06 -3.43
C ALA A 154 3.25 -11.44 -2.18
N GLU A 155 3.93 -11.50 -1.03
CA GLU A 155 3.40 -11.79 0.29
C GLU A 155 2.33 -10.79 0.72
N LEU A 156 2.34 -9.56 0.20
CA LEU A 156 1.27 -8.60 0.49
C LEU A 156 -0.11 -9.10 0.04
N GLY A 157 -0.18 -10.00 -0.95
CA GLY A 157 -1.44 -10.65 -1.34
C GLY A 157 -2.03 -11.57 -0.28
N MET A 158 -1.25 -12.00 0.73
CA MET A 158 -1.76 -12.77 1.87
C MET A 158 -2.74 -11.97 2.75
N LEU A 159 -2.78 -10.65 2.58
CA LEU A 159 -3.73 -9.75 3.26
C LEU A 159 -5.09 -9.69 2.55
N ALA A 160 -5.30 -10.52 1.52
CA ALA A 160 -6.58 -10.63 0.82
C ALA A 160 -7.72 -10.95 1.81
N GLY A 161 -8.81 -10.22 1.69
CA GLY A 161 -9.99 -10.34 2.55
C GLY A 161 -9.97 -9.49 3.82
N THR A 162 -8.83 -8.91 4.20
CA THR A 162 -8.74 -7.97 5.34
C THR A 162 -8.28 -6.58 4.95
N LEU A 163 -7.34 -6.47 4.01
CA LEU A 163 -6.83 -5.19 3.54
C LEU A 163 -7.92 -4.43 2.75
N LYS A 164 -8.08 -3.16 3.10
CA LYS A 164 -8.99 -2.20 2.45
C LYS A 164 -8.24 -1.15 1.66
N ARG A 165 -7.00 -0.87 2.03
CA ARG A 165 -6.15 0.11 1.35
C ARG A 165 -4.68 -0.31 1.36
N LEU A 166 -4.08 -0.33 0.16
CA LEU A 166 -2.66 -0.51 -0.10
C LEU A 166 -2.11 0.73 -0.80
N GLY A 167 -1.49 1.64 -0.04
CA GLY A 167 -0.82 2.82 -0.54
C GLY A 167 0.67 2.60 -0.77
N LEU A 168 1.12 2.55 -2.02
CA LEU A 168 2.54 2.48 -2.39
C LEU A 168 2.95 3.58 -3.39
N ALA A 169 2.05 4.52 -3.66
CA ALA A 169 2.21 5.61 -4.61
C ALA A 169 3.47 6.46 -4.33
N ASN A 170 4.03 7.07 -5.37
CA ASN A 170 5.16 8.00 -5.29
C ASN A 170 6.35 7.43 -4.50
N ASN A 171 6.85 6.29 -4.95
CA ASN A 171 8.08 5.67 -4.47
C ASN A 171 9.01 5.42 -5.67
N THR A 172 10.05 4.61 -5.48
CA THR A 172 10.95 4.15 -6.54
C THR A 172 10.83 2.64 -6.79
N LEU A 173 9.65 2.07 -6.51
CA LEU A 173 9.38 0.66 -6.73
C LEU A 173 9.45 0.33 -8.22
N SER A 174 9.92 -0.87 -8.55
CA SER A 174 10.17 -1.30 -9.93
C SER A 174 9.99 -2.80 -10.09
N GLY A 175 10.16 -3.33 -11.30
CA GLY A 175 9.90 -4.74 -11.59
C GLY A 175 8.43 -5.00 -11.90
N LYS A 176 8.02 -6.27 -11.84
CA LYS A 176 6.63 -6.69 -12.10
C LYS A 176 5.78 -6.47 -10.84
N ILE A 177 4.53 -6.06 -11.03
CA ILE A 177 3.51 -6.07 -9.96
C ILE A 177 3.07 -7.53 -9.77
N PRO A 178 3.27 -8.16 -8.60
CA PRO A 178 2.90 -9.57 -8.40
C PRO A 178 1.39 -9.82 -8.60
N SER A 179 1.03 -10.97 -9.17
CA SER A 179 -0.37 -11.35 -9.44
C SER A 179 -1.16 -11.56 -8.15
N GLN A 180 -0.46 -11.87 -7.06
CA GLN A 180 -0.99 -11.94 -5.71
C GLN A 180 -1.58 -10.59 -5.25
N ILE A 181 -1.10 -9.46 -5.75
CA ILE A 181 -1.70 -8.15 -5.44
C ILE A 181 -3.11 -8.07 -6.01
N GLY A 182 -3.36 -8.71 -7.16
CA GLY A 182 -4.70 -8.85 -7.73
C GLY A 182 -5.66 -9.76 -6.98
N GLN A 183 -5.22 -10.37 -5.86
CA GLN A 183 -6.10 -11.10 -4.93
C GLN A 183 -6.71 -10.17 -3.88
N LEU A 184 -6.23 -8.92 -3.76
CA LEU A 184 -6.73 -7.92 -2.82
C LEU A 184 -8.06 -7.30 -3.29
N GLN A 185 -9.02 -8.15 -3.64
CA GLN A 185 -10.30 -7.74 -4.22
C GLN A 185 -11.05 -6.76 -3.33
N GLY A 186 -11.38 -5.60 -3.86
CA GLY A 186 -12.11 -4.56 -3.14
C GLY A 186 -11.23 -3.65 -2.27
N ALA A 187 -9.91 -3.84 -2.29
CA ALA A 187 -8.96 -2.92 -1.66
C ALA A 187 -8.62 -1.77 -2.62
N SER A 188 -8.55 -0.55 -2.11
CA SER A 188 -7.97 0.59 -2.83
C SER A 188 -6.46 0.36 -2.95
N VAL A 189 -5.99 0.14 -4.18
CA VAL A 189 -4.58 -0.08 -4.49
C VAL A 189 -4.04 1.17 -5.21
N LEU A 190 -3.04 1.82 -4.62
CA LEU A 190 -2.41 3.04 -5.12
C LEU A 190 -0.95 2.76 -5.48
N LEU A 191 -0.62 2.72 -6.77
CA LEU A 191 0.72 2.38 -7.28
C LEU A 191 1.36 3.47 -8.15
N ASN A 192 0.66 4.56 -8.45
CA ASN A 192 1.13 5.61 -9.35
C ASN A 192 2.45 6.25 -8.88
N GLY A 193 3.17 6.89 -9.81
CA GLY A 193 4.42 7.59 -9.48
C GLY A 193 5.59 6.68 -9.08
N ASN A 194 5.54 5.39 -9.44
CA ASN A 194 6.64 4.43 -9.31
C ASN A 194 7.34 4.18 -10.66
N MET A 195 8.32 3.27 -10.69
CA MET A 195 9.13 2.91 -11.86
C MET A 195 8.79 1.52 -12.41
N PHE A 196 7.51 1.13 -12.38
CA PHE A 196 7.04 -0.09 -13.03
C PHE A 196 7.24 0.06 -14.56
N ARG A 197 8.01 -0.84 -15.19
CA ARG A 197 8.42 -0.70 -16.60
C ARG A 197 7.27 -1.02 -17.56
N ASN A 198 7.27 -0.40 -18.74
CA ASN A 198 6.31 -0.58 -19.84
C ASN A 198 6.11 -2.02 -20.36
N SER A 199 6.91 -3.01 -19.91
CA SER A 199 6.72 -4.43 -20.23
C SER A 199 6.02 -5.23 -19.11
N SER A 200 5.50 -4.55 -18.09
CA SER A 200 4.85 -5.15 -16.92
C SER A 200 3.47 -4.52 -16.75
N THR A 201 2.51 -4.93 -17.59
CA THR A 201 1.11 -4.61 -17.32
C THR A 201 0.75 -5.13 -15.92
N ALA A 202 -0.03 -4.38 -15.17
CA ALA A 202 -0.57 -4.87 -13.90
C ALA A 202 -1.40 -6.14 -14.14
N PRO A 203 -1.50 -7.03 -13.14
CA PRO A 203 -2.44 -8.14 -13.15
C PRO A 203 -3.83 -7.68 -13.62
N LEU A 204 -4.46 -8.42 -14.53
CA LEU A 204 -5.72 -8.00 -15.14
C LEU A 204 -6.83 -7.81 -14.10
N SER A 205 -6.81 -8.62 -13.04
CA SER A 205 -7.72 -8.48 -11.90
C SER A 205 -7.69 -7.07 -11.29
N LEU A 206 -6.51 -6.48 -11.09
CA LEU A 206 -6.38 -5.11 -10.58
C LEU A 206 -6.93 -4.05 -11.55
N CYS A 207 -6.79 -4.28 -12.85
CA CYS A 207 -7.24 -3.34 -13.88
C CYS A 207 -8.77 -3.32 -14.08
N LEU A 208 -9.46 -4.36 -13.60
CA LEU A 208 -10.91 -4.53 -13.74
C LEU A 208 -11.69 -4.16 -12.47
N GLU A 209 -11.00 -3.78 -11.39
CA GLU A 209 -11.63 -3.29 -10.15
C GLU A 209 -12.18 -1.86 -10.32
N ARG A 210 -13.33 -1.75 -10.98
CA ARG A 210 -13.97 -0.46 -11.34
C ARG A 210 -14.89 0.13 -10.28
N GLU A 211 -15.14 -0.58 -9.18
CA GLU A 211 -16.06 -0.15 -8.12
C GLU A 211 -15.34 0.35 -6.85
N VAL A 212 -14.01 0.39 -6.86
CA VAL A 212 -13.23 0.78 -5.69
C VAL A 212 -12.92 2.28 -5.74
N GLU A 213 -13.40 3.01 -4.74
CA GLU A 213 -13.04 4.43 -4.54
C GLU A 213 -11.53 4.57 -4.31
N ASP A 214 -10.92 5.60 -4.91
CA ASP A 214 -9.50 5.93 -4.72
C ASP A 214 -8.54 4.79 -5.14
N CYS A 215 -8.84 4.05 -6.21
CA CYS A 215 -7.91 3.13 -6.88
C CYS A 215 -7.32 3.85 -8.12
N ASP A 216 -5.99 4.01 -8.17
CA ASP A 216 -5.35 4.82 -9.23
C ASP A 216 -5.03 4.03 -10.51
N LEU A 217 -5.03 2.70 -10.44
CA LEU A 217 -4.71 1.83 -11.56
C LEU A 217 -5.79 1.84 -12.66
N ALA A 218 -7.05 2.11 -12.32
CA ALA A 218 -8.16 2.11 -13.28
C ALA A 218 -7.97 3.12 -14.41
N ASN A 219 -7.20 4.20 -14.17
CA ASN A 219 -6.92 5.26 -15.14
C ASN A 219 -5.45 5.29 -15.61
N ASP A 220 -4.61 4.38 -15.10
CA ASP A 220 -3.22 4.29 -15.56
C ASP A 220 -3.16 3.49 -16.87
N THR A 221 -3.13 4.20 -17.99
CA THR A 221 -3.10 3.57 -19.33
C THR A 221 -1.79 2.82 -19.60
N THR A 222 -0.76 3.00 -18.78
CA THR A 222 0.52 2.30 -18.94
C THR A 222 0.51 0.95 -18.24
N LEU A 223 -0.04 0.88 -17.02
CA LEU A 223 -0.17 -0.36 -16.25
C LEU A 223 -1.43 -1.15 -16.59
N CYS A 224 -2.52 -0.46 -16.91
CA CYS A 224 -3.82 -1.02 -17.28
C CYS A 224 -4.28 -0.50 -18.65
N PRO A 225 -3.64 -0.91 -19.76
CA PRO A 225 -4.02 -0.48 -21.11
C PRO A 225 -5.49 -0.76 -21.41
N ILE A 226 -6.19 0.24 -21.93
CA ILE A 226 -7.62 0.15 -22.25
C ILE A 226 -7.88 -0.95 -23.28
N GLU A 227 -6.99 -1.11 -24.26
CA GLU A 227 -7.11 -2.12 -25.32
C GLU A 227 -7.02 -3.56 -24.76
N ARG A 228 -6.14 -3.81 -23.77
CA ARG A 228 -6.07 -5.10 -23.06
C ARG A 228 -7.40 -5.43 -22.37
N ASN A 229 -7.98 -4.45 -21.69
CA ASN A 229 -9.28 -4.61 -21.03
C ASN A 229 -10.40 -4.84 -22.05
N ALA A 230 -10.35 -4.15 -23.19
CA ALA A 230 -11.30 -4.32 -24.28
C ALA A 230 -11.24 -5.71 -24.93
N LEU A 231 -10.02 -6.22 -25.16
CA LEU A 231 -9.78 -7.58 -25.65
C LEU A 231 -10.26 -8.62 -24.63
N SER A 232 -9.97 -8.45 -23.33
CA SER A 232 -10.49 -9.36 -22.29
C SER A 232 -12.01 -9.42 -22.27
N ALA A 233 -12.69 -8.26 -22.28
CA ALA A 233 -14.15 -8.22 -22.34
C ALA A 233 -14.70 -8.83 -23.65
N PHE A 234 -13.99 -8.66 -24.76
CA PHE A 234 -14.31 -9.34 -26.02
C PHE A 234 -14.20 -10.86 -25.88
N TYR A 235 -13.09 -11.38 -25.34
CA TYR A 235 -12.88 -12.81 -25.08
C TYR A 235 -14.03 -13.41 -24.28
N ASP A 236 -14.43 -12.79 -23.17
CA ASP A 236 -15.53 -13.28 -22.35
C ASP A 236 -16.86 -13.27 -23.11
N SER A 237 -17.17 -12.17 -23.81
CA SER A 237 -18.43 -12.02 -24.55
C SER A 237 -18.56 -12.98 -25.73
N ALA A 238 -17.44 -13.31 -26.36
CA ALA A 238 -17.35 -14.15 -27.54
C ALA A 238 -17.07 -15.64 -27.21
N LYS A 239 -17.26 -16.02 -25.93
CA LYS A 239 -17.00 -17.36 -25.39
C LYS A 239 -15.59 -17.89 -25.68
N GLY A 240 -14.60 -17.06 -25.40
CA GLY A 240 -13.17 -17.31 -25.60
C GLY A 240 -12.67 -18.68 -25.14
N ALA A 241 -13.18 -19.16 -24.02
CA ALA A 241 -12.82 -20.46 -23.47
C ALA A 241 -13.14 -21.64 -24.42
N GLU A 242 -14.10 -21.48 -25.34
CA GLU A 242 -14.54 -22.48 -26.32
C GLU A 242 -13.84 -22.34 -27.69
N TRP A 243 -12.94 -21.36 -27.86
CA TRP A 243 -12.27 -21.13 -29.13
C TRP A 243 -11.32 -22.27 -29.53
N THR A 244 -11.12 -22.42 -30.84
CA THR A 244 -10.23 -23.45 -31.40
C THR A 244 -8.77 -23.18 -31.04
N ASN A 245 -8.34 -21.93 -31.10
CA ASN A 245 -7.03 -21.47 -30.71
C ASN A 245 -7.16 -20.22 -29.82
N ARG A 246 -6.74 -20.37 -28.57
CA ARG A 246 -6.75 -19.32 -27.55
C ARG A 246 -5.35 -19.03 -26.99
N THR A 247 -4.29 -19.32 -27.74
CA THR A 247 -2.92 -19.10 -27.26
C THR A 247 -2.74 -17.68 -26.71
N ASN A 248 -2.27 -17.60 -25.47
CA ASN A 248 -2.03 -16.38 -24.68
C ASN A 248 -3.29 -15.59 -24.26
N TRP A 249 -4.49 -16.04 -24.63
CA TRP A 249 -5.73 -15.39 -24.21
C TRP A 249 -6.13 -15.85 -22.81
N LEU A 250 -5.75 -15.08 -21.79
CA LEU A 250 -6.14 -15.26 -20.38
C LEU A 250 -5.82 -16.65 -19.78
N ASP A 251 -5.09 -17.50 -20.50
CA ASP A 251 -4.65 -18.84 -20.08
C ASP A 251 -3.12 -18.98 -20.04
N GLY A 252 -2.40 -17.89 -20.32
CA GLY A 252 -0.94 -17.76 -20.24
C GLY A 252 -0.46 -16.94 -19.04
N ASP A 253 0.83 -16.58 -19.03
CA ASP A 253 1.37 -15.64 -18.05
C ASP A 253 0.60 -14.31 -18.11
N GLU A 254 0.02 -13.84 -17.00
CA GLU A 254 -0.78 -12.61 -16.91
C GLU A 254 -0.02 -11.35 -17.36
N TYR A 255 1.32 -11.42 -17.42
CA TYR A 255 2.20 -10.36 -17.92
C TYR A 255 2.52 -10.47 -19.42
N THR A 256 2.03 -11.50 -20.11
CA THR A 256 2.20 -11.63 -21.56
C THR A 256 1.54 -10.44 -22.24
N SER A 257 2.27 -9.79 -23.16
CA SER A 257 1.72 -8.67 -23.90
C SER A 257 0.45 -9.10 -24.63
N TYR A 258 -0.59 -8.28 -24.59
CA TYR A 258 -1.82 -8.54 -25.36
C TYR A 258 -1.57 -8.49 -26.88
N CYS A 259 -0.46 -7.92 -27.31
CA CYS A 259 0.03 -7.97 -28.68
C CYS A 259 0.54 -9.36 -29.10
N ASP A 260 0.85 -10.23 -28.13
CA ASP A 260 1.24 -11.63 -28.39
C ASP A 260 0.02 -12.57 -28.35
N TRP A 261 -1.19 -12.05 -28.10
CA TRP A 261 -2.41 -12.85 -28.09
C TRP A 261 -2.74 -13.31 -29.50
N LYS A 262 -3.20 -14.56 -29.63
CA LYS A 262 -3.51 -15.12 -30.94
C LYS A 262 -4.47 -14.21 -31.70
N GLY A 263 -4.04 -13.72 -32.87
CA GLY A 263 -4.87 -12.91 -33.76
C GLY A 263 -4.82 -11.41 -33.47
N VAL A 264 -4.09 -10.95 -32.45
CA VAL A 264 -3.86 -9.53 -32.19
C VAL A 264 -2.56 -9.10 -32.88
N THR A 265 -2.59 -7.95 -33.56
CA THR A 265 -1.39 -7.27 -34.09
C THR A 265 -1.34 -5.86 -33.52
N CYS A 266 -0.18 -5.43 -33.05
CA CYS A 266 0.04 -4.08 -32.54
C CYS A 266 1.07 -3.30 -33.36
N ASP A 267 1.04 -1.98 -33.24
CA ASP A 267 2.10 -1.09 -33.71
C ASP A 267 3.29 -0.98 -32.72
N ASP A 268 4.30 -0.19 -33.08
CA ASP A 268 5.50 0.04 -32.26
C ASP A 268 5.22 0.72 -30.91
N MET A 269 4.02 1.27 -30.72
CA MET A 269 3.55 1.88 -29.47
C MET A 269 2.69 0.91 -28.65
N ASN A 270 2.64 -0.37 -29.02
CA ASN A 270 1.78 -1.41 -28.45
C ASN A 270 0.27 -1.14 -28.62
N ARG A 271 -0.16 -0.36 -29.62
CA ARG A 271 -1.58 -0.15 -29.91
C ARG A 271 -2.10 -1.19 -30.87
N VAL A 272 -3.28 -1.73 -30.65
CA VAL A 272 -3.92 -2.74 -31.51
C VAL A 272 -4.22 -2.11 -32.88
N THR A 273 -3.86 -2.83 -33.93
CA THR A 273 -4.07 -2.42 -35.33
C THR A 273 -4.83 -3.46 -36.14
N GLU A 274 -4.79 -4.73 -35.74
CA GLU A 274 -5.56 -5.81 -36.36
C GLU A 274 -6.01 -6.81 -35.29
N LEU A 275 -7.26 -7.27 -35.40
CA LEU A 275 -7.81 -8.42 -34.67
C LEU A 275 -8.35 -9.45 -35.68
N ASN A 276 -7.58 -10.50 -35.94
CA ASN A 276 -7.90 -11.55 -36.91
C ASN A 276 -8.06 -12.92 -36.23
N LEU A 277 -9.30 -13.28 -35.98
CA LEU A 277 -9.72 -14.55 -35.39
C LEU A 277 -10.54 -15.40 -36.38
N SER A 278 -10.24 -15.27 -37.67
CA SER A 278 -10.95 -15.99 -38.72
C SER A 278 -10.92 -17.51 -38.48
N ASN A 279 -12.08 -18.16 -38.68
CA ASN A 279 -12.26 -19.60 -38.49
C ASN A 279 -11.90 -20.12 -37.08
N ASN A 280 -11.95 -19.28 -36.04
CA ASN A 280 -11.55 -19.68 -34.68
C ASN A 280 -12.71 -20.19 -33.79
N GLY A 281 -13.92 -20.33 -34.35
CA GLY A 281 -15.08 -20.87 -33.64
C GLY A 281 -15.75 -19.91 -32.65
N LEU A 282 -15.60 -18.59 -32.87
CA LEU A 282 -16.24 -17.57 -32.03
C LEU A 282 -17.75 -17.77 -31.97
N SER A 283 -18.32 -17.65 -30.78
CA SER A 283 -19.77 -17.70 -30.54
C SER A 283 -20.18 -16.61 -29.55
N GLY A 284 -21.41 -16.60 -29.03
CA GLY A 284 -21.83 -15.56 -28.07
C GLY A 284 -22.16 -14.21 -28.73
N ARG A 285 -21.59 -13.12 -28.22
CA ARG A 285 -21.88 -11.74 -28.64
C ARG A 285 -20.60 -10.95 -28.89
N LEU A 286 -20.71 -9.91 -29.71
CA LEU A 286 -19.67 -8.88 -29.82
C LEU A 286 -19.86 -7.86 -28.69
N SER A 287 -18.87 -7.77 -27.79
CA SER A 287 -18.85 -6.72 -26.76
C SER A 287 -18.66 -5.34 -27.39
N ASN A 288 -19.40 -4.34 -26.91
CA ASN A 288 -19.21 -2.93 -27.29
C ASN A 288 -17.82 -2.40 -26.89
N SER A 289 -17.12 -3.08 -25.97
CA SER A 289 -15.74 -2.74 -25.60
C SER A 289 -14.77 -2.74 -26.77
N ILE A 290 -15.11 -3.43 -27.87
CA ILE A 290 -14.30 -3.45 -29.09
C ILE A 290 -14.12 -2.06 -29.72
N GLY A 291 -14.98 -1.09 -29.40
CA GLY A 291 -14.81 0.30 -29.82
C GLY A 291 -13.69 1.05 -29.09
N ASN A 292 -13.04 0.42 -28.10
CA ASN A 292 -11.85 0.94 -27.42
C ASN A 292 -10.54 0.30 -27.94
N LEU A 293 -10.61 -0.50 -29.01
CA LEU A 293 -9.45 -0.93 -29.82
C LEU A 293 -9.13 0.11 -30.89
#